data_AF-A0A090RPR4-F1
#
_entry.id   AF-A0A090RPR4-F1
#
_cell.length_a   1.000
_cell.length_b   1.000
_cell.length_c   1.000
_cell.angle_alpha   90.00
_cell.angle_beta   90.00
_cell.angle_gamma   90.00
#
_symmetry.space_group_name_H-M   'P 1'
#
loop_
_entity.id
_entity.type
_entity.pdbx_description
1 polymer ?
#
loop_
_entity_poly.entity_id
_entity_poly.type
_entity_poly.pdbx_seq_one_letter_code
_entity_poly.pdbx_strand_id
1 'polypeptide(L)'
;MGGGEIPAYWEYLHSDNAKPQTNNHTFYQNPDMDKLIDQYVVEFDVVKKQALSHQIQQKVSEEFLIVPGYMVPYTREAHWRWLRIPENGMTKQTQAMFSVTDVANFWIDDEIKKQTKQAMKKGESFEPVIVVDDTYKLQ
;
A
#
# COMPACT_ATOMS: atom_id res chain seq x y z
N MET A 1 8.49 6.57 -0.51
CA MET A 1 8.43 6.44 0.96
C MET A 1 7.50 5.28 1.26
N GLY A 2 8.04 4.15 1.72
CA GLY A 2 7.23 3.04 2.18
C GLY A 2 6.99 3.23 3.68
N GLY A 3 5.79 3.70 4.04
CA GLY A 3 5.32 3.65 5.42
C GLY A 3 4.33 2.50 5.56
N GLY A 4 4.24 1.90 6.76
CA GLY A 4 3.11 1.04 7.09
C GLY A 4 1.82 1.85 7.23
N GLU A 5 0.76 1.26 7.79
CA GLU A 5 -0.51 1.95 8.07
C GLU A 5 -0.32 3.17 8.99
N ILE A 6 0.76 3.19 9.78
CA ILE A 6 1.14 4.29 10.66
C ILE A 6 2.27 5.09 9.99
N PRO A 7 2.13 6.42 9.81
CA PRO A 7 3.19 7.25 9.28
C PRO A 7 4.49 7.14 10.09
N ALA A 8 5.59 6.85 9.40
CA ALA A 8 6.92 6.70 9.98
C ALA A 8 7.69 8.05 10.01
N TYR A 9 7.11 9.09 10.60
CA TYR A 9 7.68 10.45 10.52
C TYR A 9 9.12 10.55 11.01
N TRP A 10 9.48 9.82 12.08
CA TRP A 10 10.84 9.85 12.62
C TRP A 10 11.89 9.40 11.59
N GLU A 11 11.61 8.31 10.88
CA GLU A 11 12.51 7.73 9.88
C GLU A 11 12.78 8.67 8.69
N TYR A 12 11.76 9.40 8.26
CA TYR A 12 11.81 10.22 7.05
C TYR A 12 12.09 11.71 7.31
N LEU A 13 11.77 12.25 8.49
CA LEU A 13 11.75 13.69 8.75
C LEU A 13 12.53 14.14 9.98
N HIS A 14 12.95 13.24 10.87
CA HIS A 14 13.72 13.65 12.06
C HIS A 14 15.16 14.02 11.71
N SER A 15 15.69 15.07 12.33
CA SER A 15 17.04 15.60 12.07
C SER A 15 18.16 14.57 12.32
N ASP A 16 17.97 13.63 13.25
CA ASP A 16 18.91 12.52 13.50
C ASP A 16 19.16 11.63 12.28
N ASN A 17 18.20 11.63 11.35
CA ASN A 17 18.27 10.88 10.11
C ASN A 17 18.78 11.72 8.93
N ALA A 18 19.04 13.02 9.09
CA ALA A 18 19.68 13.84 8.06
C ALA A 18 21.19 13.55 7.96
N LYS A 19 21.52 12.37 7.44
CA LYS A 19 22.86 11.82 7.27
C LYS A 19 22.86 10.83 6.10
N PRO A 20 24.04 10.47 5.53
CA PRO A 20 24.10 9.52 4.43
C PRO A 20 23.48 8.16 4.78
N GLN A 21 22.91 7.48 3.77
CA GLN A 21 22.32 6.13 3.87
C GLN A 21 21.14 6.01 4.86
N THR A 22 20.27 7.00 4.90
CA THR A 22 18.98 6.96 5.63
C THR A 22 17.80 7.25 4.70
N ASN A 23 16.59 7.21 5.27
CA ASN A 23 15.35 7.51 4.58
C ASN A 23 14.95 8.99 4.59
N ASN A 24 15.71 9.87 5.25
CA ASN A 24 15.53 11.32 5.14
C ASN A 24 16.18 11.84 3.84
N HIS A 25 15.54 11.55 2.71
CA HIS A 25 16.06 11.83 1.38
C HIS A 25 16.20 13.33 1.06
N THR A 26 15.49 14.19 1.80
CA THR A 26 15.55 15.65 1.66
C THR A 26 16.66 16.28 2.49
N PHE A 27 17.39 15.47 3.28
CA PHE A 27 18.37 15.96 4.26
C PHE A 27 17.75 17.02 5.20
N TYR A 28 16.47 16.84 5.51
CA TYR A 28 15.67 17.83 6.21
C TYR A 28 16.02 17.88 7.69
N GLN A 29 16.18 19.11 8.21
CA GLN A 29 16.49 19.36 9.61
C GLN A 29 15.68 20.55 10.11
N ASN A 30 14.84 20.33 11.11
CA ASN A 30 14.06 21.40 11.74
C ASN A 30 13.70 21.04 13.18
N PRO A 31 14.21 21.77 14.20
CA PRO A 31 13.95 21.46 15.60
C PRO A 31 12.47 21.47 16.00
N ASP A 32 11.63 22.24 15.29
CA ASP A 32 10.19 22.26 15.56
C ASP A 32 9.48 21.07 14.95
N MET A 33 9.98 20.53 13.83
CA MET A 33 9.51 19.23 13.32
C MET A 33 9.92 18.11 14.29
N ASP A 34 11.16 18.11 14.77
CA ASP A 34 11.66 17.09 15.69
C ASP A 34 10.80 16.99 16.95
N LYS A 35 10.46 18.13 17.57
CA LYS A 35 9.54 18.17 18.73
C LYS A 35 8.17 17.57 18.43
N LEU A 36 7.59 17.87 17.27
CA LEU A 36 6.29 17.31 16.88
C LEU A 36 6.36 15.79 16.70
N ILE A 37 7.43 15.32 16.07
CA ILE A 37 7.69 13.89 15.86
C ILE A 37 7.89 13.17 17.19
N ASP A 38 8.69 13.72 18.09
CA ASP A 38 8.95 13.13 19.41
C ASP A 38 7.66 12.98 20.22
N GLN A 39 6.80 14.00 20.21
CA GLN A 39 5.47 13.94 20.82
C GLN A 39 4.60 12.88 20.14
N TYR A 40 4.60 12.80 18.82
CA TYR A 40 3.82 11.82 18.06
C TYR A 40 4.23 10.37 18.36
N VAL A 41 5.54 10.12 18.51
CA VAL A 41 6.09 8.78 18.78
C VAL A 41 5.61 8.26 20.14
N VAL A 42 5.59 9.10 21.17
CA VAL A 42 5.24 8.71 22.55
C VAL A 42 3.76 8.86 22.90
N GLU A 43 2.93 9.45 22.03
CA GLU A 43 1.51 9.62 22.26
C GLU A 43 0.72 8.32 21.98
N PHE A 44 -0.15 7.95 22.91
CA PHE A 44 -0.99 6.74 22.88
C PHE A 44 -2.50 7.06 22.74
N ASP A 45 -2.91 8.29 23.05
CA ASP A 45 -4.27 8.76 22.76
C ASP A 45 -4.42 8.99 21.25
N VAL A 46 -5.31 8.23 20.62
CA VAL A 46 -5.50 8.23 19.16
C VAL A 46 -5.91 9.60 18.62
N VAL A 47 -6.75 10.34 19.35
CA VAL A 47 -7.24 11.65 18.90
C VAL A 47 -6.11 12.66 18.93
N LYS A 48 -5.30 12.66 20.00
CA LYS A 48 -4.12 13.52 20.09
C LYS A 48 -3.05 13.15 19.08
N LYS A 49 -2.80 11.85 18.89
CA LYS A 49 -1.84 11.34 17.90
C LYS A 49 -2.23 11.74 16.48
N GLN A 50 -3.52 11.68 16.15
CA GLN A 50 -4.03 12.18 14.87
C GLN A 50 -3.83 13.68 14.72
N ALA A 51 -4.12 14.47 15.77
CA ALA A 51 -3.90 15.92 15.72
C ALA A 51 -2.43 16.28 15.50
N LEU A 52 -1.49 15.57 16.14
CA LEU A 52 -0.05 15.70 15.91
C LEU A 52 0.32 15.32 14.47
N SER A 53 -0.23 14.22 13.95
CA SER A 53 -0.03 13.80 12.56
C SER A 53 -0.47 14.86 11.56
N HIS A 54 -1.62 15.51 11.77
CA HIS A 54 -2.07 16.61 10.91
C HIS A 54 -1.13 17.82 10.97
N GLN A 55 -0.61 18.18 12.14
CA GLN A 55 0.36 19.27 12.27
C GLN A 55 1.66 18.97 11.51
N ILE A 56 2.18 17.74 11.62
CA ILE A 56 3.37 17.30 10.89
C ILE A 56 3.12 17.38 9.38
N GLN A 57 1.97 16.87 8.89
CA GLN A 57 1.61 16.91 7.47
C GLN A 57 1.45 18.34 6.94
N GLN A 58 0.88 19.24 7.73
CA GLN A 58 0.78 20.66 7.38
C GLN A 58 2.17 21.27 7.20
N LYS A 59 3.08 21.05 8.15
CA LYS A 59 4.45 21.56 8.08
C LYS A 59 5.23 20.99 6.89
N VAL A 60 5.06 19.70 6.59
CA VAL A 60 5.60 19.06 5.37
C VAL A 60 5.15 19.79 4.10
N SER A 61 3.87 20.20 4.04
CA SER A 61 3.32 20.94 2.91
C SER A 61 3.83 22.39 2.84
N GLU A 62 3.88 23.09 3.97
CA GLU A 62 4.35 24.48 4.06
C GLU A 62 5.84 24.63 3.71
N GLU A 63 6.62 23.58 3.96
CA GLU A 63 8.05 23.56 3.70
C GLU A 63 8.42 22.85 2.39
N PHE A 64 7.43 22.47 1.59
CA PHE A 64 7.61 21.89 0.25
C PHE A 64 8.53 20.65 0.22
N LEU A 65 8.48 19.82 1.26
CA LEU A 65 9.39 18.66 1.39
C LEU A 65 9.07 17.55 0.39
N ILE A 66 7.83 17.50 -0.09
CA ILE A 66 7.35 16.50 -1.03
C ILE A 66 6.57 17.21 -2.12
N VAL A 67 6.84 16.85 -3.38
CA VAL A 67 6.01 17.22 -4.53
C VAL A 67 5.15 16.01 -4.88
N PRO A 68 3.84 16.02 -4.60
CA PRO A 68 2.98 14.90 -4.93
C PRO A 68 2.92 14.65 -6.44
N GLY A 69 3.12 13.40 -6.84
CA GLY A 69 2.90 12.93 -8.21
C GLY A 69 1.49 12.37 -8.40
N TYR A 70 1.35 11.45 -9.34
CA TYR A 70 0.13 10.66 -9.54
C TYR A 70 0.16 9.39 -8.69
N MET A 71 -0.98 9.03 -8.10
CA MET A 71 -1.19 7.74 -7.45
C MET A 71 -2.25 6.95 -8.22
N VAL A 72 -2.02 5.65 -8.42
CA VAL A 72 -3.00 4.76 -9.05
C VAL A 72 -4.00 4.30 -7.98
N PRO A 73 -5.29 4.68 -8.05
CA PRO A 73 -6.25 4.40 -6.99
C PRO A 73 -6.92 3.02 -7.14
N TYR A 74 -6.30 2.10 -7.87
CA TYR A 74 -6.83 0.76 -8.12
C TYR A 74 -5.69 -0.22 -8.38
N THR A 75 -5.92 -1.51 -8.11
CA THR A 75 -5.08 -2.59 -8.64
C THR A 75 -5.74 -3.20 -9.88
N ARG A 76 -4.92 -3.64 -10.85
CA ARG A 76 -5.38 -4.34 -12.04
C ARG A 76 -4.38 -5.43 -12.38
N GLU A 77 -4.83 -6.68 -12.33
CA GLU A 77 -3.99 -7.85 -12.57
C GLU A 77 -4.67 -8.77 -13.58
N ALA A 78 -3.85 -9.47 -14.36
CA ALA A 78 -4.28 -10.60 -15.17
C ALA A 78 -3.77 -11.87 -14.50
N HIS A 79 -4.64 -12.88 -14.40
CA HIS A 79 -4.29 -14.12 -13.73
C HIS A 79 -4.69 -15.34 -14.56
N TRP A 80 -4.03 -16.46 -14.27
CA TRP A 80 -4.40 -17.74 -14.85
C TRP A 80 -5.79 -18.14 -14.38
N ARG A 81 -6.56 -18.83 -15.24
CA ARG A 81 -7.89 -19.37 -14.92
C ARG A 81 -7.91 -20.19 -13.61
N TRP A 82 -6.81 -20.86 -13.29
CA TRP A 82 -6.65 -21.69 -12.09
C TRP A 82 -6.21 -20.94 -10.84
N LEU A 83 -5.91 -19.64 -10.92
CA LEU A 83 -5.82 -18.79 -9.74
C LEU A 83 -7.24 -18.37 -9.37
N ARG A 84 -7.66 -18.72 -8.16
CA ARG A 84 -9.01 -18.52 -7.66
C ARG A 84 -8.98 -17.63 -6.42
N ILE A 85 -9.98 -16.79 -6.30
CA ILE A 85 -10.27 -15.97 -5.14
C ILE A 85 -11.64 -16.38 -4.57
N PRO A 86 -11.87 -16.21 -3.26
CA PRO A 86 -13.20 -16.43 -2.70
C PRO A 86 -14.17 -15.35 -3.22
N GLU A 87 -15.46 -15.65 -3.16
CA GLU A 87 -16.50 -14.64 -3.39
C GLU A 87 -16.33 -13.51 -2.36
N ASN A 88 -16.32 -12.25 -2.83
CA ASN A 88 -15.98 -11.07 -2.02
C ASN A 88 -14.60 -11.19 -1.33
N GLY A 89 -13.61 -11.79 -1.99
CA GLY A 89 -12.30 -12.09 -1.39
C GLY A 89 -11.39 -10.89 -1.15
N MET A 90 -11.75 -9.71 -1.65
CA MET A 90 -10.99 -8.48 -1.44
C MET A 90 -11.30 -7.87 -0.08
N THR A 91 -10.37 -7.10 0.46
CA THR A 91 -10.52 -6.35 1.72
C THR A 91 -10.03 -4.91 1.53
N LYS A 92 -10.27 -4.04 2.53
CA LYS A 92 -9.71 -2.68 2.56
C LYS A 92 -8.16 -2.66 2.54
N GLN A 93 -7.52 -3.76 2.91
CA GLN A 93 -6.06 -3.90 2.94
C GLN A 93 -5.50 -4.52 1.66
N THR A 94 -6.33 -4.99 0.73
CA THR A 94 -5.83 -5.63 -0.49
C THR A 94 -5.15 -4.60 -1.39
N GLN A 95 -3.82 -4.67 -1.47
CA GLN A 95 -3.04 -3.84 -2.41
C GLN A 95 -2.75 -4.61 -3.70
N ALA A 96 -2.59 -5.93 -3.61
CA ALA A 96 -2.40 -6.83 -4.75
C ALA A 96 -3.24 -8.10 -4.57
N MET A 97 -3.96 -8.50 -5.62
CA MET A 97 -4.95 -9.60 -5.57
C MET A 97 -4.28 -10.96 -5.40
N PHE A 98 -3.15 -11.18 -6.06
CA PHE A 98 -2.43 -12.47 -6.07
C PHE A 98 -1.04 -12.38 -5.41
N SER A 99 -0.90 -11.57 -4.36
CA SER A 99 0.34 -11.45 -3.60
C SER A 99 0.42 -12.47 -2.47
N VAL A 100 1.50 -13.26 -2.44
CA VAL A 100 1.78 -14.26 -1.38
C VAL A 100 2.29 -13.63 -0.08
N THR A 101 2.59 -12.33 -0.07
CA THR A 101 3.12 -11.60 1.09
C THR A 101 2.14 -10.58 1.66
N ASP A 102 0.98 -10.41 1.04
CA ASP A 102 -0.10 -9.53 1.48
C ASP A 102 -1.23 -10.39 2.10
N VAL A 103 -2.49 -9.94 2.01
CA VAL A 103 -3.69 -10.66 2.45
C VAL A 103 -3.77 -12.10 1.91
N ALA A 104 -3.16 -12.40 0.75
CA ALA A 104 -3.02 -13.74 0.18
C ALA A 104 -4.33 -14.56 0.10
N ASN A 105 -5.47 -13.90 -0.12
CA ASN A 105 -6.80 -14.52 -0.23
C ASN A 105 -7.02 -15.17 -1.60
N PHE A 106 -6.17 -16.13 -1.97
CA PHE A 106 -6.29 -16.88 -3.22
C PHE A 106 -5.72 -18.29 -3.09
N TRP A 107 -6.08 -19.17 -4.03
CA TRP A 107 -5.49 -20.50 -4.13
C TRP A 107 -5.27 -20.92 -5.58
N ILE A 108 -4.49 -21.98 -5.76
CA ILE A 108 -4.37 -22.68 -7.04
C ILE A 108 -5.38 -23.82 -7.05
N ASP A 109 -6.28 -23.79 -8.02
CA ASP A 109 -7.19 -24.90 -8.30
C ASP A 109 -6.51 -25.87 -9.27
N ASP A 110 -5.99 -26.98 -8.74
CA ASP A 110 -5.23 -27.97 -9.51
C ASP A 110 -6.09 -28.70 -10.57
N GLU A 111 -7.39 -28.83 -10.34
CA GLU A 111 -8.29 -29.45 -11.31
C GLU A 111 -8.47 -28.52 -12.51
N ILE A 112 -8.81 -27.26 -12.27
CA ILE A 112 -8.93 -26.22 -13.30
C ILE A 112 -7.59 -26.07 -14.04
N LYS A 113 -6.46 -26.15 -13.33
CA LYS A 113 -5.12 -26.09 -13.94
C LYS A 113 -4.89 -27.23 -14.92
N LYS A 114 -5.25 -28.46 -14.53
CA LYS A 114 -5.13 -29.64 -15.40
C LYS A 114 -6.03 -29.53 -16.62
N GLN A 115 -7.30 -29.14 -16.44
CA GLN A 115 -8.26 -28.94 -17.54
C GLN A 115 -7.76 -27.86 -18.52
N THR A 116 -7.30 -26.72 -18.00
CA THR A 116 -6.83 -25.60 -18.82
C THR A 116 -5.60 -26.01 -19.65
N LYS A 117 -4.64 -26.73 -19.04
CA LYS A 117 -3.46 -27.25 -19.77
C LYS A 117 -3.82 -28.28 -20.83
N GLN A 118 -4.87 -29.08 -20.63
CA GLN A 118 -5.35 -30.04 -21.63
C GLN A 118 -6.01 -29.32 -22.82
N ALA A 119 -6.87 -28.33 -22.57
CA ALA A 119 -7.49 -27.50 -23.61
C ALA A 119 -6.43 -26.79 -24.47
N MET A 120 -5.42 -26.19 -23.83
CA MET A 120 -4.29 -25.57 -24.54
C MET A 120 -3.57 -26.55 -25.48
N LYS A 121 -3.35 -27.80 -25.05
CA LYS A 121 -2.72 -28.84 -25.91
C LYS A 121 -3.59 -29.23 -27.11
N LYS A 122 -4.90 -29.06 -27.01
CA LYS A 122 -5.87 -29.32 -28.08
C LYS A 122 -6.09 -28.11 -29.00
N GLY A 123 -5.45 -26.97 -28.72
CA GLY A 123 -5.70 -25.71 -29.42
C GLY A 123 -7.06 -25.07 -29.07
N GLU A 124 -7.70 -25.53 -27.99
CA GLU A 124 -8.94 -24.96 -27.47
C GLU A 124 -8.62 -23.74 -26.60
N SER A 125 -9.47 -22.71 -26.69
CA SER A 125 -9.36 -21.49 -25.90
C SER A 125 -10.62 -21.25 -25.07
N PHE A 126 -10.50 -20.42 -24.04
CA PHE A 126 -11.62 -20.00 -23.20
C PHE A 126 -11.87 -18.51 -23.45
N GLU A 127 -13.14 -18.11 -23.35
CA GLU A 127 -13.51 -16.69 -23.40
C GLU A 127 -12.83 -15.88 -22.29
N PRO A 128 -12.41 -14.64 -22.58
CA PRO A 128 -11.85 -13.76 -21.56
C PRO A 128 -12.90 -13.40 -20.51
N VAL A 129 -12.47 -13.37 -19.24
CA VAL A 129 -13.31 -12.95 -18.12
C VAL A 129 -12.74 -11.67 -17.52
N ILE A 130 -13.60 -10.67 -17.33
CA ILE A 130 -13.26 -9.43 -16.64
C ILE A 130 -14.07 -9.41 -15.34
N VAL A 131 -13.38 -9.29 -14.22
CA VAL A 131 -13.99 -9.11 -12.90
C VAL A 131 -13.68 -7.69 -12.44
N VAL A 132 -14.71 -6.98 -11.98
CA VAL A 132 -14.60 -5.66 -11.38
C VAL A 132 -15.17 -5.74 -9.98
N ASP A 133 -14.37 -5.34 -9.00
CA ASP A 133 -14.78 -5.18 -7.60
C ASP A 133 -14.60 -3.70 -7.22
N ASP A 134 -15.72 -3.04 -6.93
CA ASP A 134 -15.78 -1.63 -6.51
C ASP A 134 -16.19 -1.46 -5.04
N THR A 135 -16.23 -2.54 -4.28
CA THR A 135 -16.69 -2.58 -2.86
C THR A 135 -15.96 -1.58 -1.98
N TYR A 136 -14.66 -1.35 -2.22
CA TYR A 136 -13.80 -0.45 -1.44
C TYR A 136 -13.34 0.78 -2.20
N LYS A 137 -13.99 1.12 -3.31
CA LYS A 137 -13.67 2.32 -4.07
C LYS A 137 -13.86 3.57 -3.19
N LEU A 138 -12.82 4.40 -3.09
CA LEU A 138 -12.91 5.69 -2.38
C LEU A 138 -13.96 6.59 -3.05
N GLN A 139 -14.81 7.22 -2.23
CA GLN A 139 -15.81 8.21 -2.67
C GLN A 139 -15.19 9.58 -2.90
#